data_AF-A0A829QRH0-F1
#
_entry.id   AF-A0A829QRH0-F1
#
_cell.length_a   1.000
_cell.length_b   1.000
_cell.length_c   1.000
_cell.angle_alpha   90.00
_cell.angle_beta   90.00
_cell.angle_gamma   90.00
#
_symmetry.space_group_name_H-M   'P 1'
#
loop_
_entity.id
_entity.type
_entity.pdbx_description
1 polymer ?
#
loop_
_entity_poly.entity_id
_entity_poly.type
_entity_poly.pdbx_seq_one_letter_code
_entity_poly.pdbx_strand_id
1 'polypeptide(L)'
;MPNQFEQYGISQDDIDEALTSQKVIDAKVELANEAADYWRSVSPRDTDEYHDSIKVEQNGSDVSVGAYDPAANIIEYGNEKTPEFAPRAQTEAHFEARRKTSS
;
A
#
# COMPACT_ATOMS: atom_id res chain seq x y z
N MET A 1 -5.51 13.84 -19.40
CA MET A 1 -4.61 13.28 -20.44
C MET A 1 -5.40 12.15 -21.10
N PRO A 2 -5.49 12.09 -22.43
CA PRO A 2 -6.09 10.94 -23.11
C PRO A 2 -5.29 9.68 -22.77
N ASN A 3 -5.97 8.56 -22.62
CA ASN A 3 -5.31 7.31 -22.24
C ASN A 3 -4.56 6.73 -23.46
N GLN A 4 -3.40 6.11 -23.24
CA GLN A 4 -2.56 5.60 -24.35
C GLN A 4 -3.16 4.41 -25.12
N PHE A 5 -4.26 3.85 -24.62
CA PHE A 5 -4.98 2.71 -25.18
C PHE A 5 -6.21 3.09 -26.01
N GLU A 6 -6.56 4.38 -26.09
CA GLU A 6 -7.64 4.87 -26.97
C GLU A 6 -7.42 4.42 -28.43
N GLN A 7 -6.17 4.40 -28.90
CA GLN A 7 -5.80 3.92 -30.24
C GLN A 7 -6.16 2.44 -30.50
N TYR A 8 -6.34 1.65 -29.45
CA TYR A 8 -6.75 0.25 -29.50
C TYR A 8 -8.25 0.06 -29.21
N GLY A 9 -9.01 1.15 -29.11
CA GLY A 9 -10.45 1.12 -28.82
C GLY A 9 -10.80 0.90 -27.35
N ILE A 10 -9.84 1.10 -26.43
CA ILE A 10 -10.08 1.01 -24.98
C ILE A 10 -10.26 2.43 -24.45
N SER A 11 -11.48 2.75 -24.02
CA SER A 11 -11.79 4.06 -23.45
C SER A 11 -11.29 4.18 -22.00
N GLN A 12 -11.26 5.41 -21.47
CA GLN A 12 -10.93 5.59 -20.06
C GLN A 12 -11.99 4.93 -19.16
N ASP A 13 -13.26 4.98 -19.55
CA ASP A 13 -14.36 4.37 -18.81
C ASP A 13 -14.21 2.84 -18.72
N ASP A 14 -13.76 2.18 -19.79
CA ASP A 14 -13.49 0.73 -19.78
C ASP A 14 -12.38 0.36 -18.77
N ILE A 15 -11.36 1.21 -18.67
CA ILE A 15 -10.26 1.04 -17.71
C ILE A 15 -10.77 1.26 -16.28
N ASP A 16 -11.55 2.31 -16.07
CA ASP A 16 -12.09 2.66 -14.75
C ASP A 16 -13.08 1.59 -14.26
N GLU A 17 -13.94 1.06 -15.13
CA GLU A 17 -14.82 -0.06 -14.82
C GLU A 17 -14.01 -1.31 -14.43
N ALA A 18 -12.96 -1.64 -15.19
CA ALA A 18 -12.09 -2.77 -14.84
C ALA A 18 -11.41 -2.57 -13.48
N LEU A 19 -10.90 -1.37 -13.20
CA LEU A 19 -10.21 -1.02 -11.94
C LEU A 19 -11.12 -0.96 -10.72
N THR A 20 -12.43 -0.78 -10.94
CA THR A 20 -13.47 -0.76 -9.91
C THR A 20 -14.25 -2.08 -9.82
N SER A 21 -13.92 -3.08 -10.65
CA SER A 21 -14.53 -4.41 -10.57
C SER A 21 -14.23 -5.09 -9.24
N GLN A 22 -15.19 -5.86 -8.71
CA GLN A 22 -15.05 -6.54 -7.42
C GLN A 22 -13.81 -7.43 -7.37
N LYS A 23 -13.49 -8.13 -8.46
CA LYS A 23 -12.30 -8.97 -8.56
C LYS A 23 -11.00 -8.17 -8.35
N VAL A 24 -10.90 -6.97 -8.93
CA VAL A 24 -9.72 -6.11 -8.75
C VAL A 24 -9.70 -5.53 -7.34
N ILE A 25 -10.86 -5.18 -6.78
CA ILE A 25 -10.97 -4.72 -5.39
C ILE A 25 -10.52 -5.81 -4.42
N ASP A 26 -10.98 -7.05 -4.58
CA ASP A 26 -10.58 -8.19 -3.74
C ASP A 26 -9.06 -8.41 -3.80
N ALA A 27 -8.46 -8.36 -4.99
CA ALA A 27 -7.01 -8.46 -5.16
C ALA A 27 -6.24 -7.29 -4.51
N LYS A 28 -6.79 -6.06 -4.58
CA LYS A 28 -6.23 -4.89 -3.86
C LYS A 28 -6.25 -5.11 -2.35
N VAL A 29 -7.36 -5.64 -1.82
CA VAL A 29 -7.52 -5.95 -0.39
C VAL A 29 -6.55 -7.05 0.05
N GLU A 30 -6.39 -8.13 -0.72
CA GLU A 30 -5.42 -9.18 -0.45
C GLU A 30 -4.00 -8.62 -0.38
N LEU A 31 -3.60 -7.84 -1.39
CA LEU A 31 -2.31 -7.17 -1.42
C LEU A 31 -2.10 -6.21 -0.24
N ALA A 32 -3.14 -5.46 0.14
CA ALA A 32 -3.08 -4.55 1.27
C ALA A 32 -2.93 -5.29 2.60
N ASN A 33 -3.57 -6.45 2.77
CA ASN A 33 -3.38 -7.28 3.96
C ASN A 33 -1.95 -7.83 4.04
N GLU A 34 -1.38 -8.31 2.93
CA GLU A 34 0.04 -8.71 2.89
C GLU A 34 0.97 -7.56 3.31
N ALA A 35 0.70 -6.35 2.80
CA ALA A 35 1.49 -5.17 3.12
C ALA A 35 1.33 -4.78 4.60
N ALA A 36 0.13 -4.84 5.16
CA ALA A 36 -0.12 -4.58 6.57
C ALA A 36 0.62 -5.59 7.46
N ASP A 37 0.59 -6.88 7.11
CA ASP A 37 1.29 -7.94 7.86
C ASP A 37 2.81 -7.77 7.80
N TYR A 38 3.36 -7.45 6.62
CA TYR A 38 4.78 -7.17 6.50
C TYR A 38 5.18 -5.92 7.29
N TRP A 39 4.40 -4.83 7.18
CA TRP A 39 4.66 -3.61 7.92
C TRP A 39 4.68 -3.88 9.43
N ARG A 40 3.67 -4.58 9.95
CA ARG A 40 3.66 -5.06 11.34
C ARG A 40 4.91 -5.87 11.71
N SER A 41 5.39 -6.74 10.82
CA SER A 41 6.57 -7.57 11.09
C SER A 41 7.88 -6.80 11.22
N VAL A 42 8.01 -5.64 10.55
CA VAL A 42 9.20 -4.78 10.59
C VAL A 42 9.05 -3.59 11.54
N SER A 43 7.85 -3.40 12.09
CA SER A 43 7.56 -2.34 13.04
C SER A 43 8.23 -2.58 14.40
N PRO A 44 8.71 -1.52 15.07
CA PRO A 44 9.23 -1.62 16.42
C PRO A 44 8.10 -2.05 17.38
N ARG A 45 8.47 -2.84 18.39
CA ARG A 45 7.58 -3.24 19.49
C ARG A 45 8.05 -2.60 20.79
N ASP A 46 7.21 -1.77 21.37
CA ASP A 46 7.37 -1.23 22.73
C ASP A 46 6.09 -1.52 23.55
N THR A 47 5.02 -0.75 23.34
CA THR A 47 3.68 -0.99 23.92
C THR A 47 2.75 -1.78 22.99
N ASP A 48 3.23 -2.18 21.82
CA ASP A 48 2.47 -2.71 20.67
C ASP A 48 1.40 -1.76 20.09
N GLU A 49 1.14 -0.57 20.65
CA GLU A 49 0.11 0.37 20.16
C GLU A 49 0.30 0.79 18.71
N TYR A 50 1.53 1.16 18.31
CA TYR A 50 1.86 1.47 16.92
C TYR A 50 1.65 0.26 16.00
N HIS A 51 2.17 -0.90 16.41
CA HIS A 51 2.07 -2.15 15.66
C HIS A 51 0.60 -2.54 15.40
N ASP A 52 -0.22 -2.50 16.45
CA ASP A 52 -1.63 -2.89 16.39
C ASP A 52 -2.50 -1.84 15.69
N SER A 53 -2.04 -0.59 15.60
CA SER A 53 -2.72 0.46 14.85
C SER A 53 -2.64 0.27 13.33
N ILE A 54 -1.68 -0.50 12.82
CA ILE A 54 -1.52 -0.75 11.38
C ILE A 54 -2.71 -1.56 10.89
N LYS A 55 -3.45 -1.05 9.89
CA LYS A 55 -4.64 -1.71 9.33
C LYS A 55 -4.87 -1.33 7.88
N VAL A 56 -5.68 -2.16 7.22
CA VAL A 56 -6.21 -1.89 5.88
C VAL A 56 -7.45 -1.01 6.01
N GLU A 57 -7.53 0.02 5.16
CA GLU A 57 -8.74 0.81 4.97
C GLU A 57 -9.24 0.65 3.53
N GLN A 58 -10.56 0.55 3.40
CA GLN A 58 -11.24 0.44 2.12
C GLN A 58 -12.36 1.47 2.05
N ASN A 59 -12.32 2.33 1.03
CA ASN A 59 -13.36 3.29 0.72
C ASN A 59 -13.79 3.12 -0.75
N GLY A 60 -14.83 2.32 -0.98
CA GLY A 60 -15.23 1.92 -2.34
C GLY A 60 -14.15 1.06 -3.01
N SER A 61 -13.61 1.55 -4.12
CA SER A 61 -12.55 0.91 -4.92
C SER A 61 -11.13 1.28 -4.49
N ASP A 62 -11.00 2.24 -3.58
CA ASP A 62 -9.74 2.68 -2.99
C ASP A 62 -9.42 1.81 -1.78
N VAL A 63 -8.22 1.24 -1.76
CA VAL A 63 -7.70 0.39 -0.69
C VAL A 63 -6.32 0.90 -0.31
N SER A 64 -6.10 1.12 0.98
CA SER A 64 -4.84 1.63 1.53
C SER A 64 -4.45 0.87 2.79
N VAL A 65 -3.18 1.04 3.19
CA VAL A 65 -2.65 0.60 4.49
C VAL A 65 -2.13 1.82 5.22
N GLY A 66 -2.45 1.95 6.50
CA GLY A 66 -1.94 3.04 7.35
C GLY A 66 -1.80 2.62 8.80
N ALA A 67 -1.01 3.37 9.57
CA ALA A 67 -0.98 3.33 11.02
C ALA A 67 -1.69 4.56 11.61
N TYR A 68 -2.33 4.39 12.77
CA TYR A 68 -3.21 5.40 13.36
C TYR A 68 -2.80 5.79 14.78
N ASP A 69 -1.69 5.25 15.26
CA ASP A 69 -1.07 5.65 16.51
C ASP A 69 -0.51 7.09 16.39
N PRO A 70 -0.64 7.94 17.42
CA PRO A 70 -0.11 9.31 17.40
C PRO A 70 1.39 9.41 17.09
N ALA A 71 2.18 8.40 17.44
CA ALA A 71 3.61 8.33 17.16
C ALA A 71 3.92 7.88 15.73
N ALA A 72 2.94 7.46 14.93
CA ALA A 72 3.12 6.99 13.56
C ALA A 72 3.90 7.98 12.70
N ASN A 73 3.60 9.29 12.80
CA ASN A 73 4.32 10.31 12.03
C ASN A 73 5.84 10.35 12.28
N ILE A 74 6.30 9.87 13.44
CA ILE A 74 7.73 9.80 13.78
C ILE A 74 8.29 8.43 13.36
N ILE A 75 7.54 7.36 13.62
CA ILE A 75 8.01 5.99 13.39
C ILE A 75 8.02 5.65 11.89
N GLU A 76 6.98 6.02 11.15
CA GLU A 76 6.79 5.69 9.73
C GLU A 76 7.79 6.37 8.80
N TYR A 77 8.19 7.58 9.13
CA TYR A 77 9.14 8.36 8.32
C TYR A 77 10.56 8.29 8.87
N GLY A 78 10.72 7.83 10.12
CA GLY A 78 12.01 7.73 10.78
C GLY A 78 12.69 9.09 10.92
N ASN A 79 13.98 9.13 10.62
CA ASN A 79 14.79 10.34 10.58
C ASN A 79 15.10 10.68 9.12
N GLU A 80 15.09 11.96 8.74
CA GLU A 80 15.46 12.45 7.40
C GLU A 80 16.79 11.87 6.88
N LYS A 81 17.72 11.54 7.79
CA LYS A 81 19.03 10.98 7.44
C LYS A 81 19.06 9.47 7.23
N THR A 82 18.06 8.75 7.72
CA THR A 82 17.98 7.30 7.64
C THR A 82 16.55 6.80 7.40
N PRO A 83 15.87 7.28 6.34
CA PRO A 83 14.49 6.91 6.04
C PRO A 83 14.35 5.41 5.73
N GLU A 84 15.41 4.74 5.27
CA GLU A 84 15.43 3.31 4.93
C GLU A 84 15.17 2.38 6.12
N PHE A 85 15.38 2.84 7.35
CA PHE A 85 15.04 2.06 8.55
C PHE A 85 13.59 2.25 8.98
N ALA A 86 12.86 3.19 8.39
CA ALA A 86 11.48 3.42 8.72
C ALA A 86 10.60 2.25 8.21
N PRO A 87 9.68 1.69 9.02
CA PRO A 87 8.87 0.54 8.64
C PRO A 87 8.12 0.71 7.31
N ARG A 88 7.64 1.93 7.04
CA ARG A 88 6.98 2.26 5.77
C ARG A 88 7.93 2.13 4.58
N ALA A 89 9.12 2.74 4.66
CA ALA A 89 10.10 2.70 3.57
C ALA A 89 10.58 1.27 3.29
N GLN A 90 10.76 0.45 4.34
CA GLN A 90 11.09 -0.97 4.18
C GLN A 90 9.96 -1.75 3.49
N THR A 91 8.70 -1.45 3.84
CA THR A 91 7.53 -2.05 3.21
C THR A 91 7.44 -1.66 1.74
N GLU A 92 7.56 -0.37 1.41
CA GLU A 92 7.56 0.10 0.01
C GLU A 92 8.68 -0.58 -0.80
N ALA A 93 9.90 -0.66 -0.26
CA ALA A 93 11.03 -1.30 -0.91
C ALA A 93 10.81 -2.81 -1.15
N HIS A 94 10.21 -3.53 -0.19
CA HIS A 94 9.90 -4.95 -0.31
C HIS A 94 8.98 -5.22 -1.50
N PHE A 95 7.87 -4.48 -1.60
CA PHE A 95 6.89 -4.67 -2.66
C PHE A 95 7.37 -4.11 -4.01
N GLU A 96 8.20 -3.07 -4.03
CA GLU A 96 8.83 -2.58 -5.26
C GLU A 96 9.82 -3.60 -5.84
N ALA A 97 10.64 -4.24 -5.00
CA ALA A 97 11.54 -5.31 -5.42
C ALA A 97 10.77 -6.49 -6.02
N ARG A 98 9.68 -6.91 -5.37
CA ARG A 98 8.79 -7.99 -5.86
C ARG A 98 8.18 -7.67 -7.23
N ARG A 99 7.79 -6.41 -7.45
CA ARG A 99 7.26 -5.95 -8.74
C ARG A 99 8.31 -6.06 -9.85
N LYS A 100 9.57 -5.69 -9.56
CA LYS A 100 10.69 -5.74 -10.52
C LYS A 100 11.08 -7.17 -10.92
N THR A 101 10.93 -8.15 -10.02
CA THR A 101 11.25 -9.56 -10.30
C THR A 101 10.11 -10.31 -10.98
N SER A 102 8.89 -9.76 -10.94
CA SER A 102 7.68 -10.34 -11.57
C SER A 102 7.36 -9.77 -12.95
N SER A 103 8.13 -8.77 -13.41
CA SER A 103 8.05 -8.14 -14.74
C SER A 103 9.04 -8.79 -15.70
#